data_AF-A0AAD6NBV9-F1
#
_entry.id   AF-A0AAD6NBV9-F1
#
_cell.length_a   1.000
_cell.length_b   1.000
_cell.length_c   1.000
_cell.angle_alpha   90.00
_cell.angle_beta   90.00
_cell.angle_gamma   90.00
#
_symmetry.space_group_name_H-M   'P 1'
#
loop_
_entity.id
_entity.type
_entity.pdbx_description
1 polymer ?
#
loop_
_entity_poly.entity_id
_entity_poly.type
_entity_poly.pdbx_seq_one_letter_code
_entity_poly.pdbx_strand_id
1 'polypeptide(L)'
;MAEIYYQDTIRFKTTVNGANKYITLAVVAPTATCWLTLTDEPTKDSNFLIREWNYDNTGRLHFSGNDRADTPDSHGNFRMLHKDTRPPEQNVGDDHCVSMAPYEPMVNMGYWGVPWATAYDLETFALFATRWPSSDGGVCSGDPVKIRSLIGAKEPPPVGSIGQFLTISWIDGQWRIMGNGDHATYNAGTEFVIEKVG
;
A
#
# COMPACT_ATOMS: atom_id res chain seq x y z
N MET A 1 4.50 -19.25 -11.20
CA MET A 1 4.09 -18.50 -10.00
C MET A 1 2.60 -18.23 -10.10
N ALA A 2 1.89 -18.10 -8.97
CA ALA A 2 0.45 -17.83 -9.00
C ALA A 2 0.20 -16.38 -9.43
N GLU A 3 -0.69 -16.19 -10.41
CA GLU A 3 -1.07 -14.84 -10.88
C GLU A 3 -1.95 -14.14 -9.84
N ILE A 4 -1.78 -12.82 -9.73
CA ILE A 4 -2.54 -11.97 -8.80
C ILE A 4 -3.56 -11.17 -9.60
N TYR A 5 -4.82 -11.25 -9.19
CA TYR A 5 -5.98 -10.55 -9.74
C TYR A 5 -6.54 -9.58 -8.72
N TYR A 6 -7.27 -8.57 -9.18
CA TYR A 6 -8.10 -7.79 -8.28
C TYR A 6 -9.08 -8.71 -7.53
N GLN A 7 -9.41 -8.35 -6.29
CA GLN A 7 -10.11 -9.18 -5.29
C GLN A 7 -9.31 -10.36 -4.71
N ASP A 8 -8.08 -10.60 -5.14
CA ASP A 8 -7.20 -11.48 -4.39
C ASP A 8 -6.82 -10.86 -3.04
N THR A 9 -6.56 -11.73 -2.07
CA THR A 9 -5.90 -11.34 -0.83
C THR A 9 -4.40 -11.52 -1.00
N ILE A 10 -3.63 -10.51 -0.62
CA ILE A 10 -2.17 -10.51 -0.68
C ILE A 10 -1.56 -10.16 0.67
N ARG A 11 -0.26 -10.40 0.80
CA ARG A 11 0.58 -9.83 1.87
C ARG A 11 1.95 -9.46 1.31
N PHE A 12 2.65 -8.58 2.02
CA PHE A 12 3.98 -8.13 1.63
C PHE A 12 5.02 -8.56 2.66
N LYS A 13 6.08 -9.20 2.19
CA LYS A 13 7.22 -9.64 2.98
C LYS A 13 8.46 -8.80 2.64
N THR A 14 9.30 -8.51 3.60
CA THR A 14 10.62 -7.89 3.36
C THR A 14 11.66 -8.52 4.28
N THR A 15 12.94 -8.27 4.03
CA THR A 15 14.04 -8.73 4.89
C THR A 15 14.66 -7.53 5.58
N VAL A 16 14.65 -7.52 6.90
CA VAL A 16 15.25 -6.47 7.72
C VAL A 16 16.20 -7.12 8.72
N ASN A 17 17.47 -6.67 8.73
CA ASN A 17 18.52 -7.22 9.59
C ASN A 17 18.66 -8.76 9.47
N GLY A 18 18.48 -9.31 8.27
CA GLY A 18 18.58 -10.74 8.00
C GLY A 18 17.36 -11.59 8.42
N ALA A 19 16.31 -10.96 8.96
CA ALA A 19 15.06 -11.63 9.32
C ALA A 19 13.93 -11.25 8.36
N ASN A 20 13.09 -12.22 8.02
CA ASN A 20 11.85 -11.94 7.29
C ASN A 20 10.88 -11.18 8.19
N LYS A 21 10.21 -10.19 7.61
CA LYS A 21 9.18 -9.39 8.26
C LYS A 21 8.00 -9.21 7.31
N TYR A 22 6.80 -9.08 7.86
CA TYR A 22 5.57 -8.89 7.09
C TYR A 22 4.95 -7.53 7.38
N ILE A 23 4.49 -6.84 6.35
CA ILE A 23 3.67 -5.63 6.52
C ILE A 23 2.37 -6.03 7.21
N THR A 24 2.05 -5.36 8.31
CA THR A 24 0.91 -5.68 9.18
C THR A 24 0.26 -4.39 9.67
N LEU A 25 -1.07 -4.34 9.74
CA LEU A 25 -1.78 -3.26 10.44
C LEU A 25 -1.74 -3.48 11.95
N ALA A 26 -1.36 -2.45 12.72
CA ALA A 26 -1.38 -2.48 14.17
C ALA A 26 -1.92 -1.18 14.75
N VAL A 27 -2.74 -1.27 15.80
CA VAL A 27 -3.20 -0.10 16.56
C VAL A 27 -2.00 0.50 17.30
N VAL A 28 -1.79 1.81 17.15
CA VAL A 28 -0.71 2.52 17.86
C VAL A 28 -1.32 3.46 18.88
N ALA A 29 -1.20 3.11 20.16
CA ALA A 29 -1.62 3.99 21.25
C ALA A 29 -0.89 5.35 21.20
N PRO A 30 -1.54 6.46 21.61
CA PRO A 30 -2.86 6.55 22.25
C PRO A 30 -4.02 6.78 21.29
N THR A 31 -3.74 7.01 20.01
CA THR A 31 -4.78 7.27 19.00
C THR A 31 -5.31 5.92 18.53
N ALA A 32 -6.63 5.72 18.42
CA ALA A 32 -7.19 4.45 17.92
C ALA A 32 -6.93 4.23 16.40
N THR A 33 -5.86 4.82 15.88
CA THR A 33 -5.41 4.74 14.49
C THR A 33 -4.61 3.46 14.31
N CYS A 34 -4.99 2.68 13.29
CA CYS A 34 -4.21 1.54 12.84
C CYS A 34 -3.11 2.04 11.89
N TRP A 35 -1.88 1.60 12.07
CA TRP A 35 -0.73 1.96 11.23
C TRP A 35 -0.07 0.71 10.65
N LEU A 36 0.53 0.83 9.48
CA LEU A 36 1.40 -0.18 8.90
C LEU A 36 2.70 -0.27 9.70
N THR A 37 2.98 -1.48 10.16
CA THR A 37 4.19 -1.88 10.88
C THR A 37 4.73 -3.19 10.30
N LEU A 38 5.72 -3.78 10.98
CA LEU A 38 6.30 -5.06 10.63
C LEU A 38 6.19 -6.06 11.78
N THR A 39 5.76 -7.28 11.45
CA THR A 39 5.77 -8.43 12.37
C THR A 39 6.68 -9.55 11.85
N ASP A 40 7.20 -10.40 12.74
CA ASP A 40 8.03 -11.55 12.37
C ASP A 40 7.24 -12.62 11.61
N GLU A 41 6.02 -12.88 12.08
CA GLU A 41 5.12 -13.85 11.47
C GLU A 41 3.89 -13.12 10.90
N PRO A 42 3.30 -13.63 9.79
CA PRO A 42 2.12 -13.03 9.21
C PRO A 42 0.89 -13.31 10.08
N THR A 43 0.08 -12.29 10.33
CA THR A 43 -1.21 -12.40 11.02
C THR A 43 -2.37 -12.17 10.04
N LYS A 44 -3.61 -12.17 10.53
CA LYS A 44 -4.75 -11.72 9.73
C LYS A 44 -4.59 -10.26 9.29
N ASP A 45 -3.97 -9.45 10.13
CA ASP A 45 -3.68 -8.04 9.87
C ASP A 45 -2.54 -7.79 8.88
N SER A 46 -1.87 -8.85 8.45
CA SER A 46 -0.91 -8.80 7.34
C SER A 46 -1.57 -9.02 5.97
N ASN A 47 -2.87 -9.33 5.93
CA ASN A 47 -3.58 -9.72 4.72
C ASN A 47 -4.44 -8.57 4.20
N PHE A 48 -4.22 -8.20 2.94
CA PHE A 48 -4.89 -7.09 2.28
C PHE A 48 -5.64 -7.60 1.05
N LEU A 49 -6.93 -7.31 0.98
CA LEU A 49 -7.70 -7.45 -0.26
C LEU A 49 -7.28 -6.31 -1.19
N ILE A 50 -6.91 -6.62 -2.42
CA ILE A 50 -6.65 -5.58 -3.43
C ILE A 50 -7.89 -5.29 -4.26
N ARG A 51 -8.17 -4.02 -4.49
CA ARG A 51 -9.25 -3.57 -5.38
C ARG A 51 -8.71 -2.57 -6.39
N GLU A 52 -9.26 -2.62 -7.60
CA GLU A 52 -8.96 -1.62 -8.62
C GLU A 52 -9.54 -0.25 -8.19
N TRP A 53 -8.85 0.82 -8.57
CA TRP A 53 -9.17 2.20 -8.18
C TRP A 53 -10.56 2.66 -8.67
N ASN A 54 -10.89 2.37 -9.93
CA ASN A 54 -12.18 2.66 -10.57
C ASN A 54 -13.24 1.55 -10.36
N TYR A 55 -12.97 0.59 -9.47
CA TYR A 55 -13.83 -0.55 -9.13
C TYR A 55 -14.06 -1.57 -10.25
N ASP A 56 -13.31 -1.53 -11.36
CA ASP A 56 -13.30 -2.62 -12.35
C ASP A 56 -12.33 -3.72 -11.90
N ASN A 57 -12.86 -4.65 -11.11
CA ASN A 57 -12.06 -5.70 -10.48
C ASN A 57 -11.96 -6.98 -11.32
N THR A 58 -12.31 -6.94 -12.61
CA THR A 58 -12.32 -8.14 -13.46
C THR A 58 -10.93 -8.52 -14.00
N GLY A 59 -9.98 -7.60 -13.88
CA GLY A 59 -8.64 -7.72 -14.43
C GLY A 59 -7.61 -8.40 -13.53
N ARG A 60 -6.51 -8.80 -14.16
CA ARG A 60 -5.27 -9.14 -13.49
C ARG A 60 -4.61 -7.87 -12.93
N LEU A 61 -3.85 -7.97 -11.84
CA LEU A 61 -2.99 -6.88 -11.38
C LEU A 61 -1.75 -6.77 -12.26
N HIS A 62 -1.40 -5.57 -12.69
CA HIS A 62 -0.21 -5.29 -13.48
C HIS A 62 0.79 -4.41 -12.71
N PHE A 63 2.06 -4.49 -13.09
CA PHE A 63 3.03 -3.45 -12.71
C PHE A 63 2.71 -2.14 -13.42
N SER A 64 3.15 -1.03 -12.83
CA SER A 64 2.83 0.32 -13.35
C SER A 64 3.63 0.72 -14.60
N GLY A 65 4.80 0.11 -14.83
CA GLY A 65 5.58 0.27 -16.06
C GLY A 65 6.27 1.62 -16.29
N ASN A 66 6.01 2.64 -15.48
CA ASN A 66 6.66 3.94 -15.63
C ASN A 66 6.97 4.59 -14.28
N ASP A 67 8.25 4.82 -13.98
CA ASP A 67 8.72 5.45 -12.74
C ASP A 67 8.12 6.86 -12.48
N ARG A 68 7.47 7.47 -13.48
CA ARG A 68 6.80 8.79 -13.43
C ARG A 68 5.27 8.74 -13.47
N ALA A 69 4.67 7.60 -13.12
CA ALA A 69 3.23 7.34 -13.26
C ALA A 69 2.33 8.15 -12.28
N ASP A 70 2.49 9.47 -12.24
CA ASP A 70 1.70 10.41 -11.44
C ASP A 70 0.30 10.67 -12.04
N THR A 71 -0.28 9.67 -12.71
CA THR A 71 -1.60 9.76 -13.34
C THR A 71 -2.53 8.66 -12.83
N PRO A 72 -3.81 8.97 -12.59
CA PRO A 72 -4.85 7.97 -12.31
C PRO A 72 -4.93 6.86 -13.37
N ASP A 73 -4.51 7.15 -14.60
CA ASP A 73 -4.46 6.22 -15.74
C ASP A 73 -3.27 5.25 -15.72
N SER A 74 -2.45 5.29 -14.68
CA SER A 74 -1.36 4.34 -14.53
C SER A 74 -1.91 2.93 -14.30
N HIS A 75 -1.45 2.01 -15.14
CA HIS A 75 -1.92 0.62 -15.11
C HIS A 75 -1.58 -0.03 -13.77
N GLY A 76 -2.45 -0.91 -13.29
CA GLY A 76 -2.18 -1.70 -12.09
C GLY A 76 -2.32 -0.93 -10.77
N ASN A 77 -2.94 0.26 -10.78
CA ASN A 77 -3.33 0.93 -9.55
C ASN A 77 -4.28 0.06 -8.74
N PHE A 78 -4.09 0.07 -7.43
CA PHE A 78 -4.92 -0.69 -6.51
C PHE A 78 -5.06 0.01 -5.17
N ARG A 79 -6.10 -0.35 -4.44
CA ARG A 79 -6.31 -0.02 -3.04
C ARG A 79 -6.03 -1.25 -2.20
N MET A 80 -5.41 -1.05 -1.03
CA MET A 80 -5.25 -2.09 -0.02
C MET A 80 -6.37 -1.97 1.01
N LEU A 81 -7.17 -3.02 1.14
CA LEU A 81 -8.26 -3.09 2.12
C LEU A 81 -7.96 -4.17 3.15
N HIS A 82 -8.15 -3.85 4.42
CA HIS A 82 -8.06 -4.84 5.47
C HIS A 82 -9.33 -5.72 5.49
N LYS A 83 -9.19 -7.04 5.63
CA LYS A 83 -10.34 -7.96 5.50
C LYS A 83 -11.37 -7.82 6.63
N ASP A 84 -10.93 -7.46 7.83
CA ASP A 84 -11.77 -7.36 9.03
C ASP A 84 -12.31 -5.94 9.29
N THR A 85 -12.04 -4.96 8.42
CA THR A 85 -12.66 -3.61 8.51
C THR A 85 -14.05 -3.55 7.88
N ARG A 86 -14.72 -4.69 7.66
CA ARG A 86 -16.13 -4.74 7.28
C ARG A 86 -16.99 -4.52 8.53
N PRO A 87 -17.77 -3.43 8.64
CA PRO A 87 -18.84 -3.39 9.61
C PRO A 87 -19.82 -4.53 9.27
N PRO A 88 -20.24 -5.36 10.23
CA PRO A 88 -21.09 -6.53 9.96
C PRO A 88 -22.44 -6.21 9.28
N GLU A 89 -22.84 -4.92 9.25
CA GLU A 89 -24.17 -4.48 8.82
C GLU A 89 -24.14 -3.44 7.68
N GLN A 90 -22.98 -3.08 7.11
CA GLN A 90 -22.90 -2.03 6.09
C GLN A 90 -22.50 -2.57 4.71
N ASN A 91 -23.14 -1.99 3.69
CA ASN A 91 -22.93 -2.29 2.28
C ASN A 91 -21.44 -2.21 1.92
N VAL A 92 -21.06 -2.97 0.89
CA VAL A 92 -19.71 -3.10 0.30
C VAL A 92 -19.10 -1.76 -0.19
N GLY A 93 -19.77 -0.62 0.05
CA GLY A 93 -19.35 0.73 -0.34
C GLY A 93 -18.59 1.53 0.72
N ASP A 94 -18.64 1.17 2.01
CA ASP A 94 -17.97 1.95 3.09
C ASP A 94 -16.57 1.42 3.42
N ASP A 95 -15.82 0.99 2.39
CA ASP A 95 -14.49 0.41 2.54
C ASP A 95 -13.54 1.36 3.31
N HIS A 96 -12.95 0.88 4.40
CA HIS A 96 -11.80 1.53 5.01
C HIS A 96 -10.52 0.99 4.35
N CYS A 97 -9.89 1.79 3.51
CA CYS A 97 -8.61 1.46 2.87
C CYS A 97 -7.42 1.91 3.72
N VAL A 98 -6.25 1.33 3.43
CA VAL A 98 -4.99 1.87 3.93
C VAL A 98 -4.78 3.25 3.30
N SER A 99 -4.67 4.26 4.15
CA SER A 99 -4.41 5.64 3.80
C SER A 99 -3.45 6.31 4.82
N MET A 100 -2.66 7.28 4.36
CA MET A 100 -1.76 8.12 5.12
C MET A 100 -2.54 8.89 6.18
N ALA A 101 -2.21 8.62 7.45
CA ALA A 101 -2.62 9.45 8.56
C ALA A 101 -1.44 10.38 8.94
N PRO A 102 -1.67 11.69 9.08
CA PRO A 102 -0.67 12.55 9.72
C PRO A 102 -0.57 12.17 11.20
N TYR A 103 0.67 11.97 11.68
CA TYR A 103 0.93 11.58 13.07
C TYR A 103 0.68 12.72 14.04
N GLU A 104 0.99 13.96 13.65
CA GLU A 104 0.74 15.18 14.42
C GLU A 104 0.59 16.40 13.47
N PRO A 105 -0.16 17.44 13.86
CA PRO A 105 -0.42 18.63 13.02
C PRO A 105 0.81 19.46 12.62
N MET A 106 2.03 19.07 13.01
CA MET A 106 3.27 19.80 12.71
C MET A 106 4.43 18.91 12.21
N VAL A 107 4.20 17.62 11.96
CA VAL A 107 5.23 16.70 11.46
C VAL A 107 4.87 16.28 10.04
N ASN A 108 5.70 16.64 9.05
CA ASN A 108 5.60 16.24 7.63
C ASN A 108 5.88 14.74 7.39
N MET A 109 5.58 13.88 8.36
CA MET A 109 5.75 12.44 8.27
C MET A 109 4.37 11.81 8.22
N GLY A 110 3.93 11.45 7.01
CA GLY A 110 2.78 10.59 6.83
C GLY A 110 3.17 9.17 7.15
N TYR A 111 2.45 8.53 8.09
CA TYR A 111 2.50 7.08 8.16
C TYR A 111 1.22 6.48 7.61
N TRP A 112 1.36 5.30 7.03
CA TRP A 112 0.28 4.62 6.34
C TRP A 112 -0.55 3.87 7.36
N GLY A 113 -1.85 4.05 7.36
CA GLY A 113 -2.75 3.52 8.38
C GLY A 113 -4.17 3.36 7.86
N VAL A 114 -5.17 3.18 8.71
CA VAL A 114 -6.57 3.24 8.30
C VAL A 114 -7.21 4.42 9.05
N PRO A 115 -7.49 5.55 8.38
CA PRO A 115 -7.99 6.76 9.04
C PRO A 115 -9.48 6.70 9.41
N TRP A 116 -10.16 5.56 9.19
CA TRP A 116 -11.60 5.34 9.42
C TRP A 116 -12.54 6.28 8.62
N ALA A 117 -12.02 6.94 7.59
CA ALA A 117 -12.82 7.64 6.57
C ALA A 117 -13.24 6.66 5.44
N THR A 118 -14.23 7.05 4.64
CA THR A 118 -14.66 6.32 3.44
C THR A 118 -13.57 6.33 2.36
N ALA A 119 -13.25 5.18 1.75
CA ALA A 119 -12.21 5.03 0.72
C ALA A 119 -12.40 5.87 -0.55
N TYR A 120 -13.58 6.47 -0.77
CA TYR A 120 -13.86 7.27 -1.96
C TYR A 120 -12.96 8.51 -2.12
N ASP A 121 -12.36 9.00 -1.05
CA ASP A 121 -11.64 10.29 -1.08
C ASP A 121 -10.10 10.16 -1.04
N LEU A 122 -9.50 8.99 -0.80
CA LEU A 122 -8.07 8.90 -0.49
C LEU A 122 -7.37 7.63 -1.03
N GLU A 123 -6.25 7.90 -1.71
CA GLU A 123 -5.03 7.11 -1.89
C GLU A 123 -5.06 5.74 -2.60
N THR A 124 -4.15 5.61 -3.57
CA THR A 124 -3.89 4.37 -4.30
C THR A 124 -2.44 3.94 -4.13
N PHE A 125 -2.18 2.69 -4.46
CA PHE A 125 -0.86 2.12 -4.53
C PHE A 125 -0.60 1.62 -5.95
N ALA A 126 0.68 1.65 -6.34
CA ALA A 126 1.18 1.09 -7.57
C ALA A 126 2.39 0.20 -7.27
N LEU A 127 2.49 -0.92 -7.99
CA LEU A 127 3.63 -1.83 -7.90
C LEU A 127 4.62 -1.59 -9.03
N PHE A 128 5.89 -1.60 -8.68
CA PHE A 128 7.00 -1.55 -9.61
C PHE A 128 7.84 -2.80 -9.44
N ALA A 129 8.15 -3.50 -10.53
CA ALA A 129 9.00 -4.69 -10.46
C ALA A 129 10.44 -4.26 -10.14
N THR A 130 11.03 -4.79 -9.07
CA THR A 130 12.36 -4.29 -8.63
C THR A 130 13.44 -4.46 -9.70
N ARG A 131 13.34 -5.55 -10.46
CA ARG A 131 14.31 -5.97 -11.48
C ARG A 131 14.15 -5.24 -12.81
N TRP A 132 12.92 -4.83 -13.14
CA TRP A 132 12.57 -4.14 -14.38
C TRP A 132 11.53 -3.05 -14.06
N PRO A 133 11.97 -1.88 -13.58
CA PRO A 133 11.07 -0.82 -13.12
C PRO A 133 10.05 -0.38 -14.18
N SER A 134 10.43 -0.48 -15.46
CA SER A 134 9.59 -0.14 -16.61
C SER A 134 8.63 -1.26 -17.05
N SER A 135 8.53 -2.36 -16.31
CA SER A 135 7.62 -3.46 -16.66
C SER A 135 6.17 -3.07 -16.36
N ASP A 136 5.28 -3.29 -17.31
CA ASP A 136 3.82 -3.23 -17.19
C ASP A 136 3.19 -4.65 -17.20
N GLY A 137 4.02 -5.67 -16.99
CA GLY A 137 3.63 -7.07 -17.00
C GLY A 137 2.71 -7.43 -15.83
N GLY A 138 2.04 -8.59 -15.96
CA GLY A 138 1.14 -9.07 -14.92
C GLY A 138 1.88 -9.56 -13.67
N VAL A 139 1.43 -9.13 -12.50
CA VAL A 139 2.07 -9.45 -11.21
C VAL A 139 1.77 -10.90 -10.81
N CYS A 140 2.77 -11.54 -10.22
CA CYS A 140 2.70 -12.89 -9.68
C CYS A 140 3.15 -12.92 -8.21
N SER A 141 2.59 -13.87 -7.47
CA SER A 141 3.06 -14.21 -6.12
C SER A 141 4.54 -14.64 -6.16
N GLY A 142 5.36 -13.99 -5.36
CA GLY A 142 6.81 -14.17 -5.30
C GLY A 142 7.60 -13.07 -6.01
N ASP A 143 6.95 -12.16 -6.73
CA ASP A 143 7.66 -11.08 -7.41
C ASP A 143 8.28 -10.09 -6.40
N PRO A 144 9.53 -9.65 -6.62
CA PRO A 144 10.11 -8.54 -5.89
C PRO A 144 9.55 -7.21 -6.41
N VAL A 145 8.99 -6.42 -5.51
CA VAL A 145 8.27 -5.19 -5.82
C VAL A 145 8.73 -4.02 -4.96
N LYS A 146 8.64 -2.82 -5.52
CA LYS A 146 8.58 -1.58 -4.75
C LYS A 146 7.15 -1.06 -4.79
N ILE A 147 6.68 -0.58 -3.65
CA ILE A 147 5.32 -0.07 -3.49
C ILE A 147 5.41 1.44 -3.50
N ARG A 148 4.67 2.09 -4.40
CA ARG A 148 4.50 3.53 -4.43
C ARG A 148 3.08 3.85 -3.99
N SER A 149 2.96 4.79 -3.06
CA SER A 149 1.68 5.40 -2.70
C SER A 149 1.42 6.61 -3.58
N LEU A 150 0.16 6.90 -3.88
CA LEU A 150 -0.28 8.04 -4.68
C LEU A 150 -1.35 8.81 -3.88
N ILE A 151 -1.02 10.03 -3.48
CA ILE A 151 -1.88 10.90 -2.67
C ILE A 151 -2.64 11.86 -3.60
N GLY A 152 -3.95 12.02 -3.40
CA GLY A 152 -4.74 13.11 -3.99
C GLY A 152 -5.42 12.85 -5.34
N ALA A 153 -5.83 11.62 -5.65
CA ALA A 153 -6.56 11.31 -6.89
C ALA A 153 -8.04 11.77 -6.85
N LYS A 154 -8.33 13.08 -6.84
CA LYS A 154 -9.65 13.60 -7.24
C LYS A 154 -9.53 14.83 -8.13
N GLU A 155 -10.46 14.89 -9.08
CA GLU A 155 -10.76 16.00 -9.99
C GLU A 155 -11.15 17.34 -9.31
N PRO A 156 -10.62 18.48 -9.82
CA PRO A 156 -9.49 18.52 -10.73
C PRO A 156 -8.25 18.05 -9.95
N PRO A 157 -7.44 17.11 -10.49
CA PRO A 157 -6.27 16.60 -9.79
C PRO A 157 -5.44 17.80 -9.34
N PRO A 158 -5.25 18.05 -8.03
CA PRO A 158 -4.31 19.05 -7.62
C PRO A 158 -2.99 18.66 -8.27
N VAL A 159 -2.47 19.60 -9.05
CA VAL A 159 -1.26 19.50 -9.84
C VAL A 159 -0.18 18.73 -9.07
N GLY A 160 0.14 17.52 -9.54
CA GLY A 160 1.16 16.65 -8.99
C GLY A 160 0.71 15.84 -7.77
N SER A 161 0.19 14.63 -8.00
CA SER A 161 0.17 13.61 -6.93
C SER A 161 1.60 13.36 -6.48
N ILE A 162 1.94 13.74 -5.25
CA ILE A 162 3.27 13.46 -4.68
C ILE A 162 3.28 11.96 -4.33
N GLY A 163 3.61 11.14 -5.32
CA GLY A 163 3.70 9.71 -5.11
C GLY A 163 4.99 9.34 -4.39
N GLN A 164 4.91 8.70 -3.23
CA GLN A 164 6.07 8.33 -2.40
C GLN A 164 6.25 6.82 -2.38
N PHE A 165 7.47 6.35 -2.66
CA PHE A 165 7.81 4.95 -2.41
C PHE A 165 7.84 4.66 -0.92
N LEU A 166 7.27 3.52 -0.54
CA LEU A 166 7.25 3.07 0.85
C LEU A 166 8.67 2.72 1.31
N THR A 167 9.02 3.23 2.48
CA THR A 167 10.28 2.93 3.17
C THR A 167 10.01 2.36 4.56
N ILE A 168 11.02 1.69 5.11
CA ILE A 168 10.97 1.10 6.45
C ILE A 168 11.91 1.88 7.37
N SER A 169 11.46 2.20 8.57
CA SER A 169 12.31 2.77 9.61
C SER A 169 11.98 2.23 11.00
N TRP A 170 12.99 2.23 11.87
CA TRP A 170 12.84 1.90 13.28
C TRP A 170 12.76 3.20 14.08
N ILE A 171 11.59 3.50 14.65
CA ILE A 171 11.31 4.74 15.36
C ILE A 171 10.64 4.39 16.68
N ASP A 172 11.16 4.93 17.78
CA ASP A 172 10.61 4.77 19.13
C ASP A 172 10.33 3.30 19.51
N GLY A 173 11.23 2.39 19.11
CA GLY A 173 11.13 0.97 19.44
C GLY A 173 10.11 0.18 18.60
N GLN A 174 9.61 0.75 17.51
CA GLN A 174 8.66 0.09 16.61
C GLN A 174 9.07 0.26 15.15
N TRP A 175 8.76 -0.76 14.32
CA TRP A 175 8.88 -0.65 12.87
C TRP A 175 7.75 0.22 12.34
N ARG A 176 8.09 1.09 11.38
CA ARG A 176 7.18 2.02 10.73
C ARG A 176 7.33 1.92 9.22
N ILE A 177 6.19 1.85 8.52
CA ILE A 177 6.14 2.03 7.07
C ILE A 177 5.77 3.48 6.78
N MET A 178 6.62 4.17 6.06
CA MET A 178 6.51 5.62 5.84
C MET A 178 6.55 5.94 4.35
N GLY A 179 5.91 7.05 3.98
CA GLY A 179 6.26 7.78 2.78
C GLY A 179 7.21 8.91 3.18
N ASN A 180 8.42 8.96 2.61
CA ASN A 180 9.35 10.02 2.99
C ASN A 180 8.90 11.37 2.42
N GLY A 181 8.83 12.39 3.27
CA GLY A 181 8.33 13.75 2.96
C GLY A 181 9.03 14.43 1.77
N ASP A 182 10.26 14.03 1.45
CA ASP A 182 10.99 14.47 0.26
C ASP A 182 11.00 13.35 -0.79
N HIS A 183 9.99 13.32 -1.67
CA HIS A 183 9.99 12.63 -2.97
C HIS A 183 10.83 11.34 -3.03
N ALA A 184 10.57 10.37 -2.13
CA ALA A 184 11.33 9.12 -2.12
C ALA A 184 11.42 8.56 -3.54
N THR A 185 12.63 8.51 -4.08
CA THR A 185 12.85 8.00 -5.45
C THR A 185 12.70 6.50 -5.45
N TYR A 186 12.47 5.92 -6.64
CA TYR A 186 12.44 4.47 -6.81
C TYR A 186 13.60 3.77 -6.09
N ASN A 187 14.83 4.32 -6.16
CA ASN A 187 16.01 3.74 -5.52
C ASN A 187 15.93 3.72 -3.98
N ALA A 188 15.28 4.71 -3.37
CA ALA A 188 15.10 4.79 -1.92
C ALA A 188 13.99 3.86 -1.40
N GLY A 189 13.05 3.46 -2.25
CA GLY A 189 11.96 2.56 -1.89
C GLY A 189 12.46 1.20 -1.41
N THR A 190 11.86 0.69 -0.35
CA THR A 190 12.16 -0.65 0.16
C THR A 190 11.64 -1.72 -0.79
N GLU A 191 12.43 -2.78 -1.00
CA GLU A 191 11.98 -3.96 -1.71
C GLU A 191 11.11 -4.84 -0.79
N PHE A 192 10.00 -5.29 -1.35
CA PHE A 192 9.10 -6.28 -0.78
C PHE A 192 8.96 -7.46 -1.73
N VAL A 193 8.48 -8.58 -1.22
CA VAL A 193 7.99 -9.71 -1.99
C VAL A 193 6.49 -9.75 -1.80
N ILE A 194 5.73 -9.67 -2.90
CA ILE A 194 4.27 -9.81 -2.86
C ILE A 194 3.91 -11.30 -2.82
N GLU A 195 3.00 -11.68 -1.94
CA GLU A 195 2.53 -13.07 -1.80
C GLU A 195 1.00 -13.12 -1.92
N LYS A 196 0.50 -14.00 -2.78
CA LYS A 196 -0.94 -14.31 -2.85
C LYS A 196 -1.32 -15.22 -1.68
N VAL A 197 -2.41 -14.88 -1.00
CA VAL A 197 -2.98 -15.68 0.11
C VAL A 197 -4.12 -16.52 -0.46
N GLY A 198 -4.07 -17.84 -0.18
CA GLY A 198 -5.06 -18.82 -0.64
C GLY A 198 -6.35 -18.83 0.16
#